data_AF-A0A378UG32-F1
#
_entry.id   AF-A0A378UG32-F1
#
_cell.length_a   1.000
_cell.length_b   1.000
_cell.length_c   1.000
_cell.angle_alpha   90.00
_cell.angle_beta   90.00
_cell.angle_gamma   90.00
#
_symmetry.space_group_name_H-M   'P 1'
#
loop_
_entity.id
_entity.type
_entity.pdbx_description
1 polymer ?
#
loop_
_entity_poly.entity_id
_entity_poly.type
_entity_poly.pdbx_seq_one_letter_code
_entity_poly.pdbx_strand_id
1 'polypeptide(L)'
;MVITRIEQAIVDRLRRGLGNMVRTVKSYNGEAEDLAAQIMTLPAVWVTYGGSRIEAVATARSRYQDSAEFVVMAATRSIRNETAQRHGGIDIREVGSNDLVWAVRRLLDGQRLGLGDSRGLTPKAVRPIANHALVANAAVSVFAVEYTLRFNSCALEDGRFPEKTDDPCSPDYLFTKYRGELSEPWPWFEHFDGIIFDPASGAEIPVNLEIKHDEN
;
A
#
# COMPACT_ATOMS: atom_id res chain seq x y z
N MET A 1 -10.78 -0.31 -1.25
CA MET A 1 -10.02 -0.72 -0.03
C MET A 1 -8.59 -0.21 -0.11
N VAL A 2 -8.05 0.35 0.99
CA VAL A 2 -6.74 1.03 1.04
C VAL A 2 -5.57 0.10 0.67
N ILE A 3 -5.56 -1.13 1.19
CA ILE A 3 -4.49 -2.11 0.93
C ILE A 3 -4.37 -2.43 -0.57
N THR A 4 -5.48 -2.74 -1.24
CA THR A 4 -5.51 -3.02 -2.69
C THR A 4 -5.00 -1.83 -3.51
N ARG A 5 -5.34 -0.60 -3.09
CA ARG A 5 -4.86 0.62 -3.77
C ARG A 5 -3.34 0.77 -3.62
N ILE A 6 -2.80 0.50 -2.43
CA ILE A 6 -1.36 0.53 -2.18
C ILE A 6 -0.64 -0.52 -3.03
N GLU A 7 -1.13 -1.77 -3.01
CA GLU A 7 -0.55 -2.86 -3.80
C GLU A 7 -0.54 -2.52 -5.30
N GLN A 8 -1.66 -2.02 -5.83
CA GLN A 8 -1.75 -1.60 -7.21
C GLN A 8 -0.79 -0.43 -7.52
N ALA A 9 -0.65 0.53 -6.61
CA ALA A 9 0.29 1.64 -6.78
C ALA A 9 1.75 1.16 -6.80
N ILE A 10 2.10 0.15 -6.00
CA ILE A 10 3.43 -0.51 -6.05
C ILE A 10 3.62 -1.17 -7.42
N VAL A 11 2.65 -1.99 -7.85
CA VAL A 11 2.69 -2.69 -9.15
C VAL A 11 2.84 -1.71 -10.30
N ASP A 12 2.03 -0.66 -10.35
CA ASP A 12 2.05 0.34 -11.43
C ASP A 12 3.36 1.12 -11.47
N ARG A 13 3.92 1.42 -10.30
CA ARG A 13 5.21 2.10 -10.21
C ARG A 13 6.35 1.20 -10.69
N LEU A 14 6.39 -0.05 -10.25
CA LEU A 14 7.38 -1.02 -10.67
C LEU A 14 7.27 -1.33 -12.16
N ARG A 15 6.05 -1.53 -12.67
CA ARG A 15 5.80 -1.78 -14.10
C ARG A 15 6.34 -0.65 -14.97
N ARG A 16 6.09 0.62 -14.60
CA ARG A 16 6.60 1.78 -15.34
C ARG A 16 8.11 1.95 -15.16
N GLY A 17 8.63 1.71 -13.97
CA GLY A 17 10.04 1.98 -13.64
C GLY A 17 11.02 0.91 -14.12
N LEU A 18 10.63 -0.36 -14.11
CA LEU A 18 11.47 -1.48 -14.54
C LEU A 18 11.52 -1.62 -16.07
N GLY A 19 10.49 -1.14 -16.78
CA GLY A 19 10.42 -1.18 -18.23
C GLY A 19 10.67 -2.60 -18.77
N ASN A 20 11.62 -2.72 -19.70
CA ASN A 20 11.96 -3.99 -20.36
C ASN A 20 12.86 -4.93 -19.52
N MET A 21 13.24 -4.53 -18.29
CA MET A 21 14.04 -5.38 -17.39
C MET A 21 13.27 -6.63 -16.93
N VAL A 22 11.94 -6.54 -16.88
CA VAL A 22 11.06 -7.65 -16.48
C VAL A 22 9.99 -7.85 -17.53
N ARG A 23 9.55 -9.10 -17.70
CA ARG A 23 8.43 -9.41 -18.61
C ARG A 23 7.09 -9.17 -17.93
N THR A 24 7.03 -9.34 -16.61
CA THR A 24 5.77 -9.25 -15.85
C THR A 24 5.99 -8.58 -14.50
N VAL A 25 5.06 -7.69 -14.16
CA VAL A 25 4.83 -7.19 -12.79
C VAL A 25 3.36 -7.38 -12.47
N LYS A 26 3.04 -8.10 -11.38
CA LYS A 26 1.65 -8.36 -10.94
C LYS A 26 1.52 -8.49 -9.42
N SER A 27 0.30 -8.32 -8.91
CA SER A 27 -0.05 -8.76 -7.56
C SER A 27 -0.04 -10.29 -7.48
N TYR A 28 0.31 -10.84 -6.32
CA TYR A 28 0.40 -12.27 -6.04
C TYR A 28 -0.61 -12.68 -4.97
N ASN A 29 -1.53 -13.56 -5.37
CA ASN A 29 -2.66 -14.02 -4.57
C ASN A 29 -2.45 -15.44 -4.00
N GLY A 30 -1.21 -15.92 -3.91
CA GLY A 30 -0.95 -17.26 -3.36
C GLY A 30 -1.03 -18.42 -4.35
N GLU A 31 -0.97 -18.16 -5.66
CA GLU A 31 -0.95 -19.19 -6.73
C GLU A 31 0.41 -19.92 -6.80
N ALA A 32 0.80 -20.57 -5.70
CA ALA A 32 2.00 -21.41 -5.64
C ALA A 32 1.87 -22.65 -6.56
N GLU A 33 0.64 -23.04 -6.92
CA GLU A 33 0.36 -24.24 -7.71
C GLU A 33 0.78 -24.15 -9.19
N ASP A 34 1.09 -22.96 -9.72
CA ASP A 34 1.60 -22.82 -11.10
C ASP A 34 2.92 -22.03 -11.19
N LEU A 35 3.86 -22.39 -10.31
CA LEU A 35 5.24 -21.88 -10.39
C LEU A 35 5.89 -22.21 -11.75
N ALA A 36 5.48 -23.33 -12.39
CA ALA A 36 5.97 -23.76 -13.68
C ALA A 36 5.59 -22.80 -14.83
N ALA A 37 4.33 -22.35 -14.93
CA ALA A 37 3.97 -21.34 -15.91
C ALA A 37 4.62 -19.98 -15.61
N GLN A 38 4.78 -19.64 -14.32
CA GLN A 38 5.42 -18.39 -13.92
C GLN A 38 6.89 -18.31 -14.36
N ILE A 39 7.60 -19.44 -14.47
CA ILE A 39 8.98 -19.49 -14.97
C ILE A 39 9.12 -19.07 -16.43
N MET A 40 8.08 -19.28 -17.22
CA MET A 40 8.05 -18.83 -18.62
C MET A 40 8.03 -17.30 -18.72
N THR A 41 7.64 -16.62 -17.65
CA THR A 41 7.54 -15.16 -17.56
C THR A 41 8.76 -14.48 -16.92
N LEU A 42 9.81 -15.23 -16.57
CA LEU A 42 11.02 -14.63 -15.97
C LEU A 42 11.85 -13.82 -16.99
N PRO A 43 12.49 -12.70 -16.59
CA PRO A 43 12.46 -12.11 -15.24
C PRO A 43 11.08 -11.51 -14.88
N ALA A 44 10.64 -11.70 -13.64
CA ALA A 44 9.34 -11.25 -13.17
C ALA A 44 9.41 -10.68 -11.76
N VAL A 45 8.47 -9.78 -11.45
CA VAL A 45 8.28 -9.22 -10.12
C VAL A 45 6.84 -9.42 -9.66
N TRP A 46 6.70 -9.84 -8.41
CA TRP A 46 5.42 -10.07 -7.77
C TRP A 46 5.32 -9.26 -6.49
N VAL A 47 4.15 -8.69 -6.24
CA VAL A 47 3.87 -7.90 -5.03
C VAL A 47 2.79 -8.62 -4.24
N THR A 48 2.96 -8.75 -2.93
CA THR A 48 1.94 -9.33 -2.06
C THR A 48 1.87 -8.58 -0.74
N TYR A 49 0.68 -8.53 -0.15
CA TYR A 49 0.44 -8.04 1.19
C TYR A 49 0.72 -9.13 2.23
N GLY A 50 1.64 -8.87 3.15
CA GLY A 50 2.07 -9.80 4.20
C GLY A 50 1.25 -9.72 5.50
N GLY A 51 0.34 -8.75 5.60
CA GLY A 51 -0.42 -8.46 6.83
C GLY A 51 -0.09 -7.08 7.40
N SER A 52 -0.78 -6.72 8.48
CA SER A 52 -0.58 -5.44 9.17
C SER A 52 -0.59 -5.66 10.67
N ARG A 53 0.23 -4.87 11.36
CA ARG A 53 0.10 -4.67 12.80
C ARG A 53 -0.65 -3.36 13.07
N ILE A 54 -1.67 -3.42 13.92
CA ILE A 54 -2.56 -2.28 14.19
C ILE A 54 -2.33 -1.81 15.63
N GLU A 55 -2.12 -0.50 15.80
CA GLU A 55 -1.94 0.15 17.11
C GLU A 55 -2.92 1.30 17.28
N ALA A 56 -3.43 1.49 18.50
CA ALA A 56 -4.18 2.70 18.84
C ALA A 56 -3.23 3.90 18.98
N VAL A 57 -3.59 5.04 18.37
CA VAL A 57 -2.73 6.25 18.32
C VAL A 57 -3.17 7.32 19.33
N ALA A 58 -4.39 7.22 19.86
CA ALA A 58 -4.99 8.26 20.69
C ALA A 58 -5.62 7.71 21.98
N THR A 59 -5.75 8.60 22.98
CA THR A 59 -6.51 8.38 24.22
C THR A 59 -8.00 8.18 23.96
N ALA A 60 -8.52 8.83 22.90
CA ALA A 60 -9.83 8.55 22.32
C ALA A 60 -9.70 7.33 21.40
N ARG A 61 -10.33 6.21 21.78
CA ARG A 61 -10.13 4.85 21.24
C ARG A 61 -10.63 4.61 19.81
N SER A 62 -10.67 5.61 18.94
CA SER A 62 -11.24 5.51 17.57
C SER A 62 -10.24 5.71 16.44
N ARG A 63 -8.97 6.02 16.75
CA ARG A 63 -7.89 6.19 15.75
C ARG A 63 -6.83 5.12 15.89
N TYR A 64 -6.53 4.48 14.77
CA TYR A 64 -5.55 3.42 14.65
C TYR A 64 -4.47 3.79 13.64
N GLN A 65 -3.28 3.23 13.84
CA GLN A 65 -2.19 3.26 12.88
C GLN A 65 -1.89 1.83 12.45
N ASP A 66 -2.04 1.60 11.15
CA ASP A 66 -1.65 0.38 10.50
C ASP A 66 -0.16 0.46 10.14
N SER A 67 0.59 -0.59 10.49
CA SER A 67 1.92 -0.88 9.97
C SER A 67 1.80 -2.07 9.03
N ALA A 68 1.53 -1.80 7.75
CA ALA A 68 1.32 -2.79 6.72
C ALA A 68 2.63 -3.31 6.13
N GLU A 69 2.74 -4.62 6.01
CA GLU A 69 3.86 -5.30 5.38
C GLU A 69 3.54 -5.66 3.93
N PHE A 70 4.44 -5.28 3.04
CA PHE A 70 4.38 -5.64 1.62
C PHE A 70 5.67 -6.33 1.24
N VAL A 71 5.56 -7.44 0.50
CA VAL A 71 6.70 -8.20 0.02
C VAL A 71 6.75 -8.10 -1.49
N VAL A 72 7.90 -7.68 -2.02
CA VAL A 72 8.18 -7.65 -3.45
C VAL A 72 9.13 -8.80 -3.77
N MET A 73 8.64 -9.81 -4.46
CA MET A 73 9.44 -10.95 -4.91
C MET A 73 10.02 -10.65 -6.29
N ALA A 74 11.35 -10.64 -6.40
CA ALA A 74 12.10 -10.47 -7.62
C ALA A 74 12.65 -11.83 -8.06
N ALA A 75 12.23 -12.30 -9.24
CA ALA A 75 12.60 -13.62 -9.75
C ALA A 75 13.34 -13.52 -11.09
N THR A 76 14.43 -14.27 -11.21
CA THR A 76 15.28 -14.33 -12.40
C THR A 76 15.66 -15.78 -12.71
N ARG A 77 16.04 -16.07 -13.96
CA ARG A 77 16.65 -17.35 -14.31
C ARG A 77 18.10 -17.35 -13.85
N SER A 78 18.57 -18.47 -13.30
CA SER A 78 19.99 -18.62 -13.00
C SER A 78 20.78 -18.78 -14.30
N ILE A 79 21.61 -17.79 -14.61
CA ILE A 79 22.57 -17.80 -15.73
C ILE A 79 23.72 -18.77 -15.41
N ARG A 80 24.44 -19.31 -16.40
CA ARG A 80 25.44 -20.38 -16.18
C ARG A 80 26.68 -19.96 -15.38
N ASN A 81 26.93 -18.66 -15.19
CA ASN A 81 28.09 -18.12 -14.47
C ASN A 81 27.63 -17.30 -13.25
N GLU A 82 28.16 -17.58 -12.05
CA GLU A 82 27.78 -16.95 -10.78
C GLU A 82 27.92 -15.42 -10.80
N THR A 83 28.95 -14.88 -11.45
CA THR A 83 29.13 -13.43 -11.56
C THR A 83 28.05 -12.81 -12.44
N ALA A 84 27.72 -13.45 -13.56
CA ALA A 84 26.65 -13.00 -14.47
C ALA A 84 25.25 -13.20 -13.87
N GLN A 85 25.07 -14.17 -12.97
CA GLN A 85 23.81 -14.33 -12.22
C GLN A 85 23.53 -13.14 -11.31
N ARG A 86 24.56 -12.57 -10.70
CA ARG A 86 24.41 -11.43 -9.78
C ARG A 86 24.26 -10.11 -10.52
N HIS A 87 25.13 -9.87 -11.52
CA HIS A 87 25.29 -8.58 -12.20
C HIS A 87 24.68 -8.53 -13.62
N GLY A 88 23.97 -9.58 -14.00
CA GLY A 88 23.46 -9.73 -15.35
C GLY A 88 24.55 -10.15 -16.33
N GLY A 89 24.10 -10.53 -17.52
CA GLY A 89 24.96 -10.88 -18.64
C GLY A 89 25.13 -9.72 -19.63
N ILE A 90 25.69 -10.03 -20.80
CA ILE A 90 25.99 -9.02 -21.82
C ILE A 90 24.71 -8.60 -22.57
N ASP A 91 23.75 -9.52 -22.71
CA ASP A 91 22.45 -9.23 -23.31
C ASP A 91 21.55 -8.53 -22.27
N ILE A 92 20.83 -7.48 -22.68
CA ILE A 92 19.85 -6.76 -21.86
C ILE A 92 18.76 -7.67 -21.25
N ARG A 93 18.53 -8.85 -21.83
CA ARG A 93 17.58 -9.86 -21.35
C ARG A 93 18.14 -10.72 -20.21
N GLU A 94 19.46 -10.71 -20.00
CA GLU A 94 20.16 -11.45 -18.95
C GLU A 94 20.23 -10.60 -17.68
N VAL A 95 19.08 -10.37 -17.05
CA VAL A 95 19.01 -9.53 -15.84
C VAL A 95 19.49 -10.32 -14.62
N GLY A 96 20.46 -9.75 -13.90
CA GLY A 96 20.98 -10.32 -12.66
C GLY A 96 20.02 -10.17 -11.48
N SER A 97 20.08 -11.11 -10.54
CA SER A 97 19.26 -11.05 -9.32
C SER A 97 19.55 -9.78 -8.50
N ASN A 98 20.80 -9.35 -8.38
CA ASN A 98 21.14 -8.16 -7.59
C ASN A 98 20.70 -6.87 -8.29
N ASP A 99 20.81 -6.81 -9.62
CA ASP A 99 20.37 -5.64 -10.38
C ASP A 99 18.87 -5.45 -10.28
N LEU A 100 18.10 -6.54 -10.37
CA LEU A 100 16.65 -6.48 -10.23
C LEU A 100 16.24 -6.05 -8.81
N VAL A 101 16.87 -6.62 -7.78
CA VAL A 101 16.64 -6.21 -6.38
C VAL A 101 17.00 -4.74 -6.18
N TRP A 102 18.14 -4.28 -6.72
CA TRP A 102 18.57 -2.90 -6.64
C TRP A 102 17.57 -1.96 -7.33
N ALA A 103 17.10 -2.31 -8.53
CA ALA A 103 16.14 -1.52 -9.27
C ALA A 103 14.79 -1.41 -8.53
N VAL A 104 14.29 -2.50 -7.96
CA VAL A 104 13.10 -2.51 -7.10
C VAL A 104 13.27 -1.52 -5.95
N ARG A 105 14.39 -1.63 -5.22
CA ARG A 105 14.68 -0.73 -4.10
C ARG A 105 14.79 0.73 -4.52
N ARG A 106 15.47 1.00 -5.63
CA ARG A 106 15.63 2.36 -6.15
C ARG A 106 14.29 2.99 -6.52
N LEU A 107 13.35 2.18 -7.00
CA LEU A 107 12.01 2.63 -7.34
C LEU A 107 11.14 2.83 -6.10
N LEU A 108 11.23 1.97 -5.08
CA LEU A 108 10.26 1.92 -3.98
C LEU A 108 10.70 2.57 -2.67
N ASP A 109 11.99 2.57 -2.33
CA ASP A 109 12.47 3.08 -1.04
C ASP A 109 12.02 4.55 -0.86
N GLY A 110 11.31 4.82 0.24
CA GLY A 110 10.78 6.14 0.61
C GLY A 110 9.54 6.61 -0.17
N GLN A 111 8.98 5.81 -1.07
CA GLN A 111 7.82 6.24 -1.87
C GLN A 111 6.53 6.25 -1.07
N ARG A 112 5.78 7.35 -1.19
CA ARG A 112 4.50 7.56 -0.48
C ARG A 112 3.28 7.02 -1.20
N LEU A 113 3.39 6.71 -2.50
CA LEU A 113 2.32 6.10 -3.31
C LEU A 113 0.99 6.87 -3.27
N GLY A 114 1.03 8.19 -3.09
CA GLY A 114 -0.17 9.02 -2.99
C GLY A 114 -0.80 9.10 -1.60
N LEU A 115 -0.20 8.48 -0.57
CA LEU A 115 -0.62 8.61 0.83
C LEU A 115 0.05 9.84 1.46
N GLY A 116 -0.73 10.90 1.70
CA GLY A 116 -0.21 12.17 2.23
C GLY A 116 0.35 12.07 3.66
N ASP A 117 -0.25 11.23 4.49
CA ASP A 117 0.12 11.01 5.90
C ASP A 117 1.20 9.95 6.10
N SER A 118 1.60 9.23 5.04
CA SER A 118 2.61 8.20 5.12
C SER A 118 4.03 8.74 5.07
N ARG A 119 4.94 8.13 5.85
CA ARG A 119 6.40 8.33 5.71
C ARG A 119 7.01 7.63 4.50
N GLY A 120 6.19 6.92 3.72
CA GLY A 120 6.59 6.14 2.56
C GLY A 120 7.07 4.74 2.91
N LEU A 121 7.28 3.92 1.87
CA LEU A 121 7.74 2.55 1.99
C LEU A 121 9.12 2.49 2.64
N THR A 122 9.19 1.86 3.80
CA THR A 122 10.43 1.64 4.54
C THR A 122 10.94 0.23 4.28
N PRO A 123 12.10 0.03 3.64
CA PRO A 123 12.66 -1.30 3.45
C PRO A 123 13.03 -1.93 4.80
N LYS A 124 12.77 -3.23 4.96
CA LYS A 124 13.00 -3.99 6.19
C LYS A 124 14.11 -5.01 6.02
N ALA A 125 14.02 -5.82 4.97
CA ALA A 125 15.02 -6.83 4.67
C ALA A 125 15.00 -7.18 3.18
N VAL A 126 16.12 -7.75 2.72
CA VAL A 126 16.19 -8.51 1.47
C VAL A 126 16.55 -9.93 1.84
N ARG A 127 15.73 -10.91 1.44
CA ARG A 127 15.92 -12.33 1.78
C ARG A 127 15.85 -13.22 0.54
N PRO A 128 16.73 -14.20 0.39
CA PRO A 128 16.53 -15.24 -0.62
C PRO A 128 15.34 -16.12 -0.20
N ILE A 129 14.39 -16.33 -1.11
CA ILE A 129 13.32 -17.33 -0.97
C ILE A 129 13.77 -18.65 -1.58
N ALA A 130 14.38 -18.57 -2.77
CA ALA A 130 14.90 -19.72 -3.49
C ALA A 130 16.20 -19.31 -4.20
N ASN A 131 17.26 -20.08 -3.97
CA ASN A 131 18.55 -19.88 -4.64
C ASN A 131 18.85 -21.11 -5.49
N HIS A 132 18.88 -20.95 -6.81
CA HIS A 132 19.13 -22.05 -7.75
C HIS A 132 18.17 -23.23 -7.60
N ALA A 133 16.92 -22.95 -7.22
CA ALA A 133 15.89 -23.98 -7.17
C ALA A 133 15.63 -24.46 -8.60
N LEU A 134 15.68 -25.79 -8.79
CA LEU A 134 15.28 -26.41 -10.05
C LEU A 134 13.75 -26.53 -10.07
N VAL A 135 13.13 -25.78 -10.98
CA VAL A 135 11.69 -25.84 -11.18
C VAL A 135 11.42 -25.97 -12.68
N ALA A 136 10.65 -26.98 -13.07
CA ALA A 136 10.38 -27.31 -14.47
C ALA A 136 11.65 -27.36 -15.37
N ASN A 137 12.74 -27.96 -14.85
CA ASN A 137 14.05 -28.05 -15.51
C ASN A 137 14.79 -26.71 -15.74
N ALA A 138 14.35 -25.61 -15.12
CA ALA A 138 15.04 -24.33 -15.11
C ALA A 138 15.54 -24.00 -13.70
N ALA A 139 16.77 -23.52 -13.59
CA ALA A 139 17.29 -22.97 -12.33
C ALA A 139 16.77 -21.54 -12.14
N VAL A 140 16.20 -21.27 -10.96
CA VAL A 140 15.55 -20.00 -10.63
C VAL A 140 16.15 -19.43 -9.35
N SER A 141 16.31 -18.11 -9.33
CA SER A 141 16.67 -17.34 -8.14
C SER A 141 15.55 -16.35 -7.82
N VAL A 142 15.07 -16.36 -6.58
CA VAL A 142 13.98 -15.52 -6.08
C VAL A 142 14.39 -14.84 -4.78
N PHE A 143 14.28 -13.51 -4.75
CA PHE A 143 14.53 -12.69 -3.57
C PHE A 143 13.27 -11.92 -3.16
N ALA A 144 12.97 -11.92 -1.87
CA ALA A 144 12.00 -11.03 -1.25
C ALA A 144 12.66 -9.72 -0.85
N VAL A 145 12.04 -8.60 -1.20
CA VAL A 145 12.29 -7.29 -0.60
C VAL A 145 11.07 -6.95 0.27
N GLU A 146 11.27 -6.91 1.59
CA GLU A 146 10.24 -6.64 2.57
C GLU A 146 10.14 -5.13 2.83
N TYR A 147 8.92 -4.60 2.81
CA TYR A 147 8.61 -3.21 3.10
C TYR A 147 7.58 -3.08 4.20
N THR A 148 7.70 -2.04 5.02
CA THR A 148 6.63 -1.56 5.88
C THR A 148 6.11 -0.22 5.37
N LEU A 149 4.79 -0.05 5.35
CA LEU A 149 4.10 1.20 5.08
C LEU A 149 3.17 1.54 6.23
N ARG A 150 3.27 2.78 6.73
CA ARG A 150 2.38 3.27 7.79
C ARG A 150 1.31 4.19 7.21
N PHE A 151 0.07 4.00 7.64
CA PHE A 151 -1.07 4.87 7.35
C PHE A 151 -2.05 4.82 8.51
N ASN A 152 -2.84 5.87 8.69
CA ASN A 152 -3.85 5.91 9.74
C ASN A 152 -5.19 5.37 9.24
N SER A 153 -5.95 4.77 10.15
CA SER A 153 -7.31 4.32 9.94
C SER A 153 -8.21 4.82 11.08
N CYS A 154 -9.46 5.12 10.76
CA CYS A 154 -10.48 5.54 11.72
C CYS A 154 -11.57 4.48 11.75
N ALA A 155 -11.96 4.06 12.95
CA ALA A 155 -13.14 3.22 13.12
C ALA A 155 -14.41 4.07 13.07
N LEU A 156 -15.54 3.40 12.84
CA LEU A 156 -16.86 3.98 13.04
C LEU A 156 -17.05 4.33 14.53
N GLU A 157 -17.95 5.26 14.80
CA GLU A 157 -18.44 5.51 16.15
C GLU A 157 -19.26 4.32 16.67
N ASP A 158 -19.39 4.24 18.00
CA ASP A 158 -20.15 3.16 18.62
C ASP A 158 -21.62 3.15 18.16
N GLY A 159 -22.10 1.98 17.75
CA GLY A 159 -23.46 1.79 17.24
C GLY A 159 -23.75 2.32 15.82
N ARG A 160 -22.80 2.99 15.16
CA ARG A 160 -22.96 3.45 13.77
C ARG A 160 -22.62 2.36 12.75
N PHE A 161 -23.29 2.47 11.61
CA PHE A 161 -22.92 1.78 10.37
C PHE A 161 -22.28 2.77 9.37
N PRO A 162 -21.59 2.29 8.32
CA PRO A 162 -21.04 3.11 7.26
C PRO A 162 -22.09 3.99 6.59
N GLU A 163 -21.70 5.16 6.09
CA GLU A 163 -22.60 6.04 5.34
C GLU A 163 -22.72 5.57 3.88
N LYS A 164 -23.89 5.81 3.27
CA LYS A 164 -24.08 5.52 1.85
C LYS A 164 -23.16 6.41 1.01
N THR A 165 -22.46 5.79 0.06
CA THR A 165 -21.58 6.53 -0.85
C THR A 165 -21.46 5.85 -2.20
N ASP A 166 -21.46 6.65 -3.27
CA ASP A 166 -21.22 6.18 -4.63
C ASP A 166 -19.74 6.32 -5.04
N ASP A 167 -18.90 6.96 -4.21
CA ASP A 167 -17.47 7.13 -4.49
C ASP A 167 -16.68 5.84 -4.21
N PRO A 168 -16.12 5.15 -5.22
CA PRO A 168 -15.33 3.94 -5.02
C PRO A 168 -14.06 4.14 -4.20
N CYS A 169 -13.60 5.39 -4.05
CA CYS A 169 -12.45 5.74 -3.23
C CYS A 169 -12.78 5.88 -1.75
N SER A 170 -14.05 6.03 -1.38
CA SER A 170 -14.51 6.11 0.00
C SER A 170 -14.25 4.79 0.75
N PRO A 171 -13.83 4.82 2.03
CA PRO A 171 -13.74 3.61 2.86
C PRO A 171 -15.09 2.89 2.99
N ASP A 172 -16.20 3.63 2.91
CA ASP A 172 -17.55 3.11 3.15
C ASP A 172 -18.19 2.48 1.91
N TYR A 173 -17.59 2.69 0.72
CA TYR A 173 -18.11 2.17 -0.54
C TYR A 173 -18.25 0.65 -0.56
N LEU A 174 -17.39 -0.07 0.19
CA LEU A 174 -17.47 -1.52 0.32
C LEU A 174 -18.87 -1.95 0.78
N PHE A 175 -19.44 -1.23 1.74
CA PHE A 175 -20.72 -1.57 2.37
C PHE A 175 -21.90 -1.20 1.47
N THR A 176 -21.78 -0.09 0.73
CA THR A 176 -22.76 0.24 -0.32
C THR A 176 -22.76 -0.81 -1.43
N LYS A 177 -21.57 -1.19 -1.94
CA LYS A 177 -21.40 -2.19 -3.00
C LYS A 177 -22.01 -3.54 -2.65
N TYR A 178 -21.80 -4.00 -1.42
CA TYR A 178 -22.28 -5.31 -0.96
C TYR A 178 -23.64 -5.23 -0.23
N ARG A 179 -24.33 -4.08 -0.27
CA ARG A 179 -25.68 -3.88 0.30
C ARG A 179 -25.74 -4.23 1.79
N GLY A 180 -24.76 -3.77 2.55
CA GLY A 180 -24.77 -3.84 4.02
C GLY A 180 -25.78 -2.87 4.64
N GLU A 181 -25.94 -2.94 5.95
CA GLU A 181 -26.65 -1.92 6.72
C GLU A 181 -25.85 -0.61 6.70
N LEU A 182 -26.55 0.51 6.55
CA LEU A 182 -25.97 1.84 6.37
C LEU A 182 -26.64 2.82 7.34
N SER A 183 -25.87 3.77 7.86
CA SER A 183 -26.42 4.89 8.64
C SER A 183 -26.75 6.08 7.74
N GLU A 184 -27.72 6.88 8.15
CA GLU A 184 -27.94 8.19 7.55
C GLU A 184 -26.72 9.09 7.79
N PRO A 185 -26.38 9.97 6.83
CA PRO A 185 -25.31 10.95 7.01
C PRO A 185 -25.49 11.78 8.27
N TRP A 186 -24.39 12.24 8.87
CA TRP A 186 -24.50 13.24 9.93
C TRP A 186 -25.31 14.45 9.46
N PRO A 187 -26.16 15.03 10.33
CA PRO A 187 -26.74 16.33 10.08
C PRO A 187 -25.63 17.33 9.78
N TRP A 188 -25.92 18.24 8.86
CA TRP A 188 -24.98 19.28 8.49
C TRP A 188 -24.63 20.14 9.72
N PHE A 189 -23.40 20.65 9.76
CA PHE A 189 -23.01 21.58 10.82
C PHE A 189 -23.63 22.95 10.54
N GLU A 190 -24.68 23.29 11.28
CA GLU A 190 -25.50 24.48 11.02
C GLU A 190 -25.03 25.72 11.78
N HIS A 191 -24.67 25.59 13.06
CA HIS A 191 -24.33 26.73 13.92
C HIS A 191 -23.13 26.46 14.84
N PHE A 192 -22.38 27.52 15.16
CA PHE A 192 -21.36 27.54 16.21
C PHE A 192 -21.61 28.69 17.18
N ASP A 193 -21.77 28.36 18.46
CA ASP A 193 -21.86 29.32 19.56
C ASP A 193 -20.66 29.17 20.49
N GLY A 194 -20.04 30.29 20.85
CA GLY A 194 -18.92 30.35 21.78
C GLY A 194 -18.89 31.64 22.58
N ILE A 195 -18.08 31.65 23.64
CA ILE A 195 -17.84 32.84 24.47
C ILE A 195 -16.33 33.01 24.59
N ILE A 196 -15.84 34.20 24.24
CA ILE A 196 -14.44 34.60 24.45
C ILE A 196 -14.37 35.34 25.78
N PHE A 197 -13.44 34.92 26.64
CA PHE A 197 -13.19 35.56 27.93
C PHE A 197 -11.84 36.28 27.90
N ASP A 198 -11.80 37.52 28.36
CA ASP A 198 -10.54 38.17 28.72
C ASP A 198 -10.03 37.61 30.06
N PRO A 199 -8.88 36.92 30.10
CA PRO A 199 -8.38 36.32 31.33
C PRO A 199 -7.95 37.33 32.41
N ALA A 200 -7.72 38.60 32.05
CA ALA A 200 -7.30 39.64 33.00
C ALA A 200 -8.49 40.40 33.62
N SER A 201 -9.55 40.64 32.84
CA SER A 201 -10.72 41.43 33.27
C SER A 201 -11.98 40.60 33.52
N GLY A 202 -12.03 39.36 33.04
CA GLY A 202 -13.21 38.50 33.09
C GLY A 202 -14.33 38.94 32.13
N ALA A 203 -14.07 39.90 31.23
CA ALA A 203 -15.06 40.37 30.27
C ALA A 203 -15.38 39.28 29.24
N GLU A 204 -16.68 39.11 28.94
CA GLU A 204 -17.21 38.11 28.01
C GLU A 204 -17.62 38.76 26.69
N ILE A 205 -17.21 38.16 25.56
CA ILE A 205 -17.64 38.54 24.21
C ILE A 205 -18.24 37.29 23.55
N PRO A 206 -19.55 37.28 23.25
CA PRO A 206 -20.17 36.15 22.57
C PRO A 206 -19.69 36.08 21.10
N VAL A 207 -19.48 34.86 20.62
CA VAL A 207 -19.23 34.53 19.21
C VAL A 207 -20.40 33.70 18.73
N ASN A 208 -21.14 34.21 17.74
CA ASN A 208 -22.20 33.47 17.07
C ASN A 208 -21.88 33.47 15.57
N LEU A 209 -21.76 32.27 15.01
CA LEU A 209 -21.49 32.06 13.59
C LEU A 209 -22.56 31.14 13.00
N GLU A 210 -23.36 31.69 12.10
CA GLU A 210 -24.29 30.95 11.25
C GLU A 210 -23.66 30.76 9.87
N ILE A 211 -23.67 29.52 9.38
CA ILE A 211 -23.20 29.22 8.03
C ILE A 211 -24.38 29.43 7.07
N LYS A 212 -24.25 30.39 6.15
CA LYS A 212 -25.25 30.58 5.08
C LYS A 212 -25.31 29.35 4.20
N HIS A 213 -26.50 28.81 4.01
CA HIS A 213 -26.78 27.89 2.93
C HIS A 213 -26.79 28.67 1.60
N ASP A 214 -25.98 28.27 0.64
CA ASP A 214 -26.22 28.66 -0.75
C ASP A 214 -27.46 27.87 -1.21
N GLU A 215 -28.60 28.57 -1.28
CA GLU A 215 -29.79 28.05 -1.95
C GLU A 215 -29.44 27.83 -3.43
N ASN A 216 -29.57 26.59 -3.88
CA ASN A 216 -29.43 26.19 -5.29
C ASN A 216 -30.79 25.81 -5.84
#